data_AF-A0A2V8MYG9-F1
#
_entry.id   AF-A0A2V8MYG9-F1
#
_cell.length_a   1.000
_cell.length_b   1.000
_cell.length_c   1.000
_cell.angle_alpha   90.00
_cell.angle_beta   90.00
_cell.angle_gamma   90.00
#
_symmetry.space_group_name_H-M   'P 1'
#
loop_
_entity.id
_entity.type
_entity.pdbx_description
1 polymer ?
#
loop_
_entity_poly.entity_id
_entity_poly.type
_entity_poly.pdbx_seq_one_letter_code
_entity_poly.pdbx_strand_id
1 'polypeptide(L)' 'MQISGKLPKTVQASHIGKQLLRSGTAAAANYGEACGAESRSDFVHKLRVVLKELNETAIWLDLVIASSFVFGNFPEI' A
#
# COMPACT_ATOMS: atom_id res chain seq x y z
N MET A 1 -6.97 -3.61 3.99
CA MET A 1 -6.29 -4.81 4.52
C MET A 1 -6.80 -6.15 4.00
N GLN A 2 -8.04 -6.28 3.50
CA GLN A 2 -8.58 -7.59 3.09
C GLN A 2 -7.82 -8.28 1.93
N ILE A 3 -7.06 -7.53 1.11
CA ILE A 3 -6.31 -8.07 -0.02
C ILE A 3 -5.16 -8.99 0.43
N SER A 4 -4.42 -8.63 1.47
CA SER A 4 -3.27 -9.43 1.93
C SER A 4 -3.66 -10.83 2.41
N GLY A 5 -4.87 -10.98 2.95
CA GLY A 5 -5.42 -12.28 3.38
C GLY A 5 -5.93 -13.16 2.23
N LYS A 6 -6.10 -12.61 1.03
CA LYS A 6 -6.55 -13.32 -0.18
C LYS A 6 -5.40 -13.77 -1.09
N LEU A 7 -4.18 -13.36 -0.78
CA LEU A 7 -3.01 -13.71 -1.58
C LEU A 7 -2.65 -15.20 -1.43
N PRO A 8 -2.10 -15.85 -2.48
CA PRO A 8 -1.63 -17.22 -2.44
C PRO A 8 -0.58 -17.41 -1.33
N LYS A 9 -0.49 -18.62 -0.77
CA LYS A 9 0.52 -18.96 0.24
C LYS A 9 1.88 -19.26 -0.39
N THR A 10 2.37 -18.33 -1.20
CA THR A 10 3.74 -18.36 -1.77
C THR A 10 4.63 -17.35 -1.07
N VAL A 11 5.95 -17.55 -1.15
CA VAL A 11 6.92 -16.63 -0.54
C VAL A 11 6.80 -15.23 -1.18
N GLN A 12 6.64 -15.18 -2.50
CA GLN A 12 6.51 -13.95 -3.28
C GLN A 12 5.26 -13.16 -2.88
N ALA A 13 4.10 -13.84 -2.84
CA ALA A 13 2.85 -13.19 -2.49
C ALA A 13 2.82 -12.78 -1.01
N SER A 14 3.43 -13.56 -0.11
CA SER A 14 3.62 -13.18 1.29
C SER A 14 4.49 -11.92 1.45
N HIS A 15 5.57 -11.82 0.69
CA HIS A 15 6.42 -10.63 0.69
C HIS A 15 5.65 -9.38 0.24
N ILE A 16 4.95 -9.47 -0.89
CA ILE A 16 4.15 -8.37 -1.43
C ILE A 16 3.03 -7.98 -0.45
N GLY A 17 2.32 -8.96 0.11
CA GLY A 17 1.27 -8.71 1.10
C GLY A 17 1.78 -7.97 2.34
N LYS A 18 2.98 -8.30 2.83
CA LYS A 18 3.61 -7.58 3.95
C LYS A 18 3.97 -6.14 3.58
N GLN A 19 4.52 -5.92 2.39
CA GLN A 19 4.87 -4.56 1.95
C GLN A 19 3.63 -3.68 1.74
N LEU A 20 2.57 -4.25 1.17
CA LEU A 20 1.28 -3.58 1.02
C LEU A 20 0.67 -3.21 2.37
N LEU A 21 0.73 -4.11 3.35
CA LEU A 21 0.27 -3.81 4.71
C LEU A 21 1.06 -2.68 5.35
N ARG A 22 2.40 -2.73 5.26
CA ARG A 22 3.29 -1.73 5.86
C ARG A 22 3.05 -0.33 5.27
N SER A 23 3.11 -0.21 3.95
CA SER A 23 2.94 1.08 3.25
C SER A 23 1.53 1.64 3.42
N GLY A 24 0.51 0.79 3.30
CA GLY A 24 -0.89 1.19 3.46
C GLY A 24 -1.24 1.69 4.87
N THR A 25 -0.70 1.06 5.92
CA THR A 25 -0.92 1.55 7.31
C THR A 25 -0.07 2.76 7.64
N ALA A 26 1.16 2.82 7.13
CA ALA A 26 2.03 3.97 7.32
C ALA A 26 1.41 5.25 6.76
N ALA A 27 0.74 5.19 5.60
CA ALA A 27 0.03 6.34 5.04
C ALA A 27 -1.03 6.90 6.01
N ALA A 28 -1.84 6.05 6.64
CA ALA A 28 -2.86 6.46 7.60
C ALA A 28 -2.26 7.05 8.88
N ALA A 29 -1.20 6.44 9.41
CA ALA A 29 -0.49 6.95 10.59
C ALA A 29 0.12 8.34 10.35
N ASN A 30 0.85 8.50 9.24
CA ASN A 30 1.45 9.78 8.86
C ASN A 30 0.41 10.86 8.58
N TYR A 31 -0.77 10.49 8.06
CA TYR A 31 -1.87 11.44 7.89
C TYR A 31 -2.40 11.93 9.24
N GLY A 32 -2.52 11.03 10.23
CA GLY A 32 -2.83 11.42 11.61
C GLY A 32 -1.84 12.43 12.19
N GLU A 33 -0.54 12.22 11.97
CA GLU A 33 0.51 13.17 12.38
C GLU A 33 0.45 14.50 11.63
N ALA A 34 0.06 14.48 10.35
CA ALA A 34 -0.15 15.69 9.56
C ALA A 34 -1.29 16.52 10.14
N CYS A 35 -2.40 15.90 10.57
CA CYS A 35 -3.50 16.62 11.21
C CYS A 35 -3.11 17.35 12.50
N GLY A 36 -2.05 16.90 13.19
CA GLY A 36 -1.47 17.57 14.36
C GLY A 36 -0.29 18.49 14.05
N ALA A 37 -0.09 18.91 12.80
CA ALA A 37 1.07 19.70 12.40
C ALA A 37 1.12 21.09 13.07
N GLU A 38 2.31 21.49 13.50
CA GLU A 38 2.53 22.76 14.23
C GLU A 38 2.58 23.98 13.29
N SER A 39 2.71 23.75 11.98
CA SER A 39 2.73 24.79 10.97
C SER A 39 2.27 24.28 9.60
N ARG A 40 1.98 25.21 8.68
CA ARG A 40 1.67 24.86 7.29
C ARG A 40 2.85 24.15 6.59
N SER A 41 4.09 24.52 6.92
CA SER A 41 5.27 23.86 6.33
C SER A 41 5.41 22.42 6.83
N ASP A 42 5.21 22.21 8.13
CA ASP A 42 5.20 20.87 8.73
C ASP A 42 4.07 20.01 8.16
N PHE A 43 2.87 20.58 8.02
CA PHE A 43 1.73 19.91 7.39
C PHE A 43 2.05 19.43 5.97
N VAL A 44 2.61 20.30 5.13
CA VAL A 44 3.00 19.97 3.75
C VAL A 44 4.10 18.91 3.73
N HIS A 45 5.07 19.00 4.64
CA HIS A 45 6.13 18.00 4.76
C HIS A 45 5.57 16.62 5.09
N LYS A 46 4.72 16.52 6.13
CA LYS A 46 4.07 15.26 6.53
C LYS A 46 3.16 14.70 5.44
N LEU A 47 2.41 15.55 4.71
CA LEU A 47 1.63 15.09 3.56
C LEU A 47 2.48 14.53 2.41
N ARG A 48 3.71 15.02 2.20
CA ARG A 48 4.63 14.42 1.22
C ARG A 48 5.05 13.00 1.65
N VAL A 49 5.20 12.76 2.95
CA VAL A 49 5.45 11.41 3.48
C VAL A 49 4.23 10.51 3.24
N VAL A 50 3.01 10.99 3.52
CA VAL A 50 1.77 10.26 3.19
C VAL A 50 1.72 9.89 1.71
N LEU A 51 1.99 10.85 0.82
CA LEU A 51 2.00 10.62 -0.62
C LEU A 51 3.03 9.56 -1.03
N LYS A 52 4.22 9.58 -0.44
CA LYS A 52 5.25 8.55 -0.68
C LYS A 52 4.73 7.15 -0.30
N GLU A 53 4.14 6.99 0.88
CA GLU A 53 3.62 5.68 1.33
C GLU A 53 2.43 5.21 0.47
N LEU A 54 1.57 6.13 -0.01
CA LEU A 54 0.50 5.81 -0.95
C LEU A 54 1.04 5.39 -2.33
N ASN A 55 2.08 6.05 -2.83
CA ASN A 55 2.73 5.67 -4.08
C ASN A 55 3.39 4.29 -3.97
N GLU A 56 4.05 3.98 -2.85
CA GLU A 56 4.55 2.63 -2.58
C GLU A 56 3.40 1.61 -2.55
N THR A 57 2.30 1.94 -1.87
CA THR A 57 1.10 1.08 -1.81
C THR A 57 0.56 0.78 -3.21
N ALA A 58 0.47 1.80 -4.07
CA ALA A 58 0.00 1.66 -5.45
C ALA A 58 0.90 0.71 -6.26
N ILE A 59 2.23 0.86 -6.17
CA ILE A 59 3.18 -0.04 -6.84
C ILE A 59 2.97 -1.50 -6.40
N TRP A 60 2.75 -1.74 -5.10
CA TRP A 60 2.49 -3.10 -4.62
C TRP A 60 1.16 -3.65 -5.10
N LEU A 61 0.11 -2.83 -5.23
CA LEU A 61 -1.17 -3.23 -5.82
C LEU A 61 -1.00 -3.60 -7.30
N ASP A 62 -0.28 -2.78 -8.06
CA ASP A 62 0.01 -3.05 -9.47
C ASP A 62 0.76 -4.37 -9.65
N LEU A 63 1.72 -4.67 -8.77
CA LEU A 63 2.43 -5.96 -8.76
C LEU A 63 1.50 -7.13 -8.44
N VAL A 64 0.55 -6.97 -7.52
CA VAL A 64 -0.45 -8.01 -7.21
C VAL A 64 -1.32 -8.31 -8.44
N ILE A 65 -1.74 -7.27 -9.16
CA ILE A 65 -2.55 -7.37 -10.39
C ILE A 65 -1.71 -8.03 -11.50
N ALA A 66 -0.52 -7.50 -11.78
CA ALA A 66 0.36 -8.01 -12.83
C ALA A 66 0.79 -9.47 -12.59
N SER A 67 0.98 -9.87 -11.34
CA SER A 67 1.36 -11.25 -10.98
C SER A 67 0.17 -12.21 -10.95
N SER A 68 -1.04 -11.74 -11.29
CA SER A 68 -2.29 -12.51 -11.20
C SER A 68 -2.56 -13.13 -9.82
N PHE A 69 -1.96 -12.61 -8.76
CA PHE A 69 -2.10 -13.19 -7.41
C PHE A 69 -3.53 -13.06 -6.87
N VAL A 70 -4.35 -12.17 -7.43
CA VAL A 70 -5.76 -11.99 -7.03
C VAL A 70 -6.73 -12.51 -8.09
N PHE A 71 -6.24 -13.05 -9.22
CA PHE A 71 -7.11 -13.54 -10.27
C PHE A 71 -7.40 -15.04 -10.11
N GLY A 72 -8.57 -15.32 -9.56
CA GLY A 72 -9.33 -16.48 -10.01
C GLY A 72 -9.91 -16.17 -11.39
N ASN A 73 -9.43 -16.86 -12.42
CA ASN A 73 -10.00 -16.97 -13.76
C ASN A 73 -10.29 -15.64 -14.48
N PHE A 74 -9.31 -15.12 -15.22
CA PHE A 74 -9.63 -14.49 -16.50
C PHE A 74 -9.61 -15.59 -17.57
N PRO A 75 -10.67 -15.77 -18.38
CA PRO A 75 -10.58 -16.62 -19.56
C PRO A 75 -9.51 -16.02 -20.47
N GLU A 76 -8.58 -16.86 -20.91
CA GLU A 76 -7.59 -16.50 -21.92
C GLU A 76 -8.29 -15.87 -23.13
N ILE A 77 -7.76 -14.74 -23.59
CA ILE A 77 -8.18 -14.07 -24.84
C ILE A 77 -7.65 -14.89 -26.02
#